data_AF-A0A6G4WJB1-F1
#
_entry.id   AF-A0A6G4WJB1-F1
#
_cell.length_a   1.000
_cell.length_b   1.000
_cell.length_c   1.000
_cell.angle_alpha   90.00
_cell.angle_beta   90.00
_cell.angle_gamma   90.00
#
_symmetry.space_group_name_H-M   'P 1'
#
loop_
_entity.id
_entity.type
_entity.pdbx_description
1 polymer ?
#
loop_
_entity_poly.entity_id
_entity_poly.type
_entity_poly.pdbx_seq_one_letter_code
_entity_poly.pdbx_strand_id
1 'polypeptide(L)'
;MNAHMVNDGSHEAPWQFELGAWITHKDQSMPSLVLSRFRAGNAKGNKLELYGVRSFAANDPHRDRLMVGDSLKPIDDAAKSICLAHATGLVDGSATV
;
A
#
# COMPACT_ATOMS: atom_id res chain seq x y z
N MET A 1 -28.49 34.73 -6.90
CA MET A 1 -27.13 34.26 -7.26
C MET A 1 -26.76 33.18 -6.27
N ASN A 2 -26.77 31.91 -6.68
CA ASN A 2 -26.37 30.80 -5.81
C ASN A 2 -24.88 30.57 -6.00
N ALA A 3 -24.11 30.87 -4.95
CA ALA A 3 -22.67 30.61 -4.92
C ALA A 3 -22.44 29.11 -5.06
N HIS A 4 -21.96 28.69 -6.22
CA HIS A 4 -21.26 27.42 -6.37
C HIS A 4 -20.11 27.45 -5.37
N MET A 5 -20.22 26.68 -4.28
CA MET A 5 -19.09 26.31 -3.46
C MET A 5 -18.13 25.55 -4.36
N VAL A 6 -17.12 26.26 -4.87
CA VAL A 6 -15.92 25.63 -5.39
C VAL A 6 -15.32 24.90 -4.21
N ASN A 7 -15.38 23.57 -4.25
CA ASN A 7 -14.65 22.70 -3.35
C ASN A 7 -13.17 22.97 -3.62
N ASP A 8 -12.61 23.95 -2.91
CA ASP A 8 -11.21 24.32 -2.94
C ASP A 8 -10.40 23.05 -2.73
N GLY A 9 -9.52 22.74 -3.69
CA GLY A 9 -8.76 21.51 -3.74
C GLY A 9 -8.11 21.26 -2.38
N SER A 10 -8.64 20.29 -1.66
CA SER A 10 -8.04 19.81 -0.43
C SER A 10 -6.60 19.43 -0.75
N HIS A 11 -5.65 20.28 -0.34
CA HIS A 11 -4.23 19.97 -0.21
C HIS A 11 -4.04 18.89 0.86
N GLU A 12 -4.75 17.77 0.72
CA GLU A 12 -4.36 16.55 1.38
C GLU A 12 -3.03 16.15 0.75
N ALA A 13 -1.99 16.06 1.57
CA ALA A 13 -0.70 15.54 1.13
C ALA A 13 -0.93 14.25 0.34
N PRO A 14 -0.21 14.03 -0.78
CA PRO A 14 -0.35 12.80 -1.53
C PRO A 14 -0.08 11.60 -0.62
N TRP A 15 -0.87 10.54 -0.76
CA TRP A 15 -0.63 9.30 -0.03
C TRP A 15 0.73 8.73 -0.43
N GLN A 16 1.48 8.19 0.54
CA GLN A 16 2.76 7.54 0.23
C GLN A 16 2.58 6.32 -0.70
N PHE A 17 1.49 5.58 -0.51
CA PHE A 17 1.14 4.41 -1.32
C PHE A 17 -0.33 4.45 -1.76
N GLU A 18 -0.57 4.06 -3.01
CA GLU A 18 -1.91 3.93 -3.58
C GLU A 18 -2.53 2.56 -3.27
N LEU A 19 -3.86 2.48 -3.39
CA LEU A 19 -4.56 1.19 -3.33
C LEU A 19 -4.12 0.31 -4.51
N GLY A 20 -3.90 -0.98 -4.25
CA GLY A 20 -3.34 -1.91 -5.24
C GLY A 20 -1.83 -1.77 -5.45
N ALA A 21 -1.14 -0.87 -4.73
CA ALA A 21 0.31 -0.78 -4.79
C ALA A 21 0.96 -1.99 -4.11
N TRP A 22 2.01 -2.50 -4.74
CA TRP A 22 2.88 -3.52 -4.16
C TRP A 22 3.94 -2.86 -3.27
N ILE A 23 3.95 -3.26 -2.01
CA ILE A 23 4.87 -2.74 -1.00
C ILE A 23 5.56 -3.88 -0.26
N THR A 24 6.63 -3.54 0.45
CA THR A 24 7.29 -4.43 1.39
C THR A 24 7.67 -3.67 2.65
N HIS A 25 7.86 -4.41 3.75
CA HIS A 25 8.42 -3.84 4.97
C HIS A 25 9.89 -3.43 4.74
N LYS A 26 10.36 -2.41 5.46
CA LYS A 26 11.76 -1.95 5.39
C LYS A 26 12.73 -2.99 5.95
N ASP A 27 12.40 -3.58 7.09
CA ASP A 27 13.28 -4.53 7.81
C ASP A 27 13.18 -5.97 7.32
N GLN A 28 12.09 -6.34 6.65
CA GLN A 28 11.84 -7.71 6.21
C GLN A 28 11.25 -7.74 4.81
N SER A 29 11.75 -8.63 3.96
CA SER A 29 11.16 -8.90 2.66
C SER A 29 9.81 -9.58 2.86
N MET A 30 8.74 -8.78 2.76
CA MET A 30 7.38 -9.22 2.98
C MET A 30 6.49 -8.57 1.91
N PRO A 31 6.40 -9.19 0.72
CA PRO A 31 5.60 -8.65 -0.37
C PRO A 31 4.14 -8.58 0.06
N SER A 32 3.59 -7.38 0.01
CA SER A 32 2.24 -7.09 0.48
C SER A 32 1.53 -6.16 -0.51
N LEU A 33 0.23 -6.36 -0.68
CA LEU A 33 -0.62 -5.52 -1.51
C LEU A 33 -1.44 -4.57 -0.64
N VAL A 34 -1.46 -3.29 -0.98
CA VAL A 34 -2.31 -2.31 -0.27
C VAL A 34 -3.77 -2.52 -0.64
N LEU A 35 -4.59 -2.86 0.34
CA LEU A 35 -6.04 -3.04 0.19
C LEU A 35 -6.86 -1.86 0.72
N SER A 36 -6.34 -1.17 1.73
CA SER A 36 -7.02 -0.03 2.35
C SER A 36 -6.01 0.96 2.91
N ARG A 37 -6.43 2.22 3.05
CA ARG A 37 -5.60 3.31 3.60
C ARG A 37 -6.42 4.17 4.54
N PHE A 38 -5.84 4.52 5.67
CA PHE A 38 -6.47 5.30 6.73
C PHE A 38 -5.47 6.31 7.28
N ARG A 39 -5.97 7.50 7.64
CA ARG A 39 -5.19 8.49 8.39
C ARG A 39 -5.64 8.47 9.84
N ALA A 40 -4.73 8.13 10.74
CA ALA A 40 -4.96 8.23 12.17
C ALA A 40 -4.23 9.47 12.70
N GLY A 41 -4.95 10.37 13.33
CA GLY A 41 -4.34 11.41 14.16
C GLY A 41 -3.85 10.80 15.47
N ASN A 42 -2.63 11.09 15.89
CA ASN A 42 -2.20 10.76 17.26
C ASN A 42 -2.50 11.93 18.21
N ALA A 43 -2.47 11.68 19.52
CA ALA A 43 -2.69 12.71 20.56
C ALA A 43 -1.67 13.87 20.52
N LYS A 44 -0.59 13.74 19.72
CA LYS A 44 0.43 14.78 19.49
C LYS A 44 0.18 15.61 18.22
N GLY A 45 -0.94 15.39 17.52
CA GLY A 45 -1.30 16.12 16.31
C GLY A 45 -0.62 15.62 15.02
N ASN A 46 0.19 14.56 15.07
CA ASN A 46 0.78 13.98 13.88
C ASN A 46 -0.25 13.10 13.16
N LYS A 47 -0.34 13.25 11.85
CA LYS A 47 -1.11 12.37 10.97
C LYS A 47 -0.25 11.17 10.60
N LEU A 48 -0.62 9.99 11.06
CA LEU A 48 -0.01 8.73 10.68
C LEU A 48 -0.82 8.12 9.53
N GLU A 49 -0.13 7.72 8.47
CA GLU A 49 -0.73 6.94 7.40
C GLU A 49 -0.65 5.46 7.77
N LEU A 50 -1.80 4.80 7.79
CA LEU A 50 -1.96 3.39 8.06
C LEU A 50 -2.47 2.70 6.80
N TYR A 51 -1.87 1.58 6.46
CA TYR A 51 -2.18 0.79 5.29
C TYR A 51 -2.61 -0.60 5.72
N GLY A 52 -3.86 -0.96 5.38
CA GLY A 52 -4.32 -2.34 5.49
C GLY A 52 -3.80 -3.09 4.29
N VAL A 53 -2.93 -4.07 4.53
CA VAL A 53 -2.23 -4.81 3.49
C VAL A 53 -2.46 -6.30 3.61
N ARG A 54 -2.46 -6.99 2.47
CA ARG A 54 -2.49 -8.45 2.41
C ARG A 54 -1.11 -8.97 2.07
N SER A 55 -0.58 -9.85 2.91
CA SER A 55 0.71 -10.49 2.66
C SER A 55 0.59 -11.58 1.59
N PHE A 56 1.59 -11.62 0.71
CA PHE A 56 1.79 -12.66 -0.30
C PHE A 56 3.13 -13.37 -0.10
N ALA A 57 3.67 -13.33 1.13
CA ALA A 57 4.87 -14.07 1.47
C ALA A 57 4.58 -15.57 1.50
N ALA A 58 5.48 -16.39 0.94
CA ALA A 58 5.30 -17.84 0.87
C ALA A 58 5.19 -18.52 2.24
N ASN A 59 5.75 -17.92 3.29
CA ASN A 59 5.74 -18.43 4.66
C ASN A 59 4.50 -18.02 5.48
N ASP A 60 3.72 -17.02 5.02
CA ASP A 60 2.55 -16.49 5.72
C ASP A 60 1.52 -15.95 4.70
N PRO A 61 0.96 -16.85 3.85
CA PRO A 61 0.13 -16.43 2.74
C PRO A 61 -1.19 -15.84 3.21
N HIS A 62 -1.63 -14.77 2.53
CA HIS A 62 -2.94 -14.12 2.66
C HIS A 62 -3.25 -13.52 4.03
N ARG A 63 -2.23 -13.27 4.86
CA ARG A 63 -2.46 -12.61 6.15
C ARG A 63 -2.69 -11.13 5.96
N ASP A 64 -3.88 -10.68 6.36
CA ASP A 64 -4.22 -9.26 6.40
C ASP A 64 -3.61 -8.61 7.65
N ARG A 65 -2.96 -7.47 7.48
CA ARG A 65 -2.26 -6.73 8.54
C ARG A 65 -2.46 -5.24 8.34
N LEU A 66 -2.45 -4.50 9.44
CA LEU A 66 -2.38 -3.03 9.42
C LEU A 66 -0.93 -2.60 9.64
N MET A 67 -0.38 -1.80 8.74
CA MET A 67 1.02 -1.33 8.79
C MET A 67 1.10 0.19 8.74
N VAL A 68 2.11 0.76 9.39
CA VAL A 68 2.39 2.20 9.36
C VAL A 68 3.18 2.53 8.11
N GLY A 69 2.77 3.55 7.36
CA GLY A 69 3.42 3.99 6.12
C GLY A 69 4.91 4.23 6.25
N ASP A 70 5.34 4.77 7.39
CA ASP A 70 6.75 5.03 7.68
C ASP A 70 7.61 3.76 7.75
N SER A 71 7.03 2.59 8.00
CA SER A 71 7.75 1.31 8.01
C SER A 71 7.75 0.58 6.66
N LEU A 72 7.14 1.20 5.64
CA LEU A 72 6.91 0.59 4.34
C LEU A 72 7.82 1.21 3.27
N LYS A 73 8.12 0.41 2.25
CA LYS A 73 8.81 0.83 1.04
C LYS A 73 8.14 0.20 -0.18
N PRO A 74 8.30 0.78 -1.38
CA PRO A 74 7.89 0.12 -2.62
C PRO A 74 8.49 -1.28 -2.73
N ILE A 75 7.80 -2.20 -3.39
CA ILE A 75 8.28 -3.57 -3.55
C ILE A 75 9.67 -3.60 -4.21
N ASP A 76 10.59 -4.30 -3.57
CA ASP A 76 11.97 -4.51 -4.04
C ASP A 76 12.09 -5.84 -4.77
N ASP A 77 13.10 -6.01 -5.62
CA ASP A 77 13.35 -7.25 -6.38
C ASP A 77 13.50 -8.49 -5.48
N ALA A 78 14.09 -8.33 -4.28
CA ALA A 78 14.15 -9.43 -3.30
C ALA A 78 12.75 -9.84 -2.79
N ALA A 79 11.84 -8.87 -2.65
CA ALA A 79 10.46 -9.14 -2.24
C ALA A 79 9.61 -9.67 -3.41
N LYS A 80 9.87 -9.24 -4.66
CA LYS A 80 9.23 -9.81 -5.86
C LYS A 80 9.56 -11.29 -6.01
N SER A 81 10.82 -11.68 -5.78
CA SER A 81 11.27 -13.07 -5.93
C SER A 81 10.57 -14.07 -4.99
N ILE A 82 10.07 -13.61 -3.84
CA ILE A 82 9.35 -14.44 -2.86
C ILE A 82 7.83 -14.20 -2.88
N CYS A 83 7.35 -13.32 -3.78
CA CYS A 83 5.95 -12.98 -3.90
C CYS A 83 5.19 -14.09 -4.60
N LEU A 84 4.23 -14.70 -3.89
CA LEU A 84 3.45 -15.82 -4.39
C LEU A 84 2.66 -15.46 -5.65
N ALA A 85 2.16 -14.22 -5.76
CA ALA A 85 1.43 -13.74 -6.94
C ALA A 85 2.32 -13.62 -8.19
N HIS A 86 3.60 -13.28 -7.99
CA HIS A 86 4.59 -13.21 -9.07
C HIS A 86 5.04 -14.61 -9.48
N ALA A 87 5.15 -15.55 -8.53
CA ALA A 87 5.47 -16.95 -8.79
C ALA A 87 4.36 -17.69 -9.57
N THR A 88 3.10 -17.27 -9.42
CA THR A 88 1.96 -17.84 -10.18
C THR A 88 1.72 -17.16 -11.54
N GLY A 89 2.59 -16.23 -11.97
CA GLY A 89 2.45 -15.55 -13.27
C GLY A 89 1.28 -14.56 -13.35
N LEU A 90 0.74 -14.12 -12.21
CA LEU A 90 -0.33 -13.12 -12.17
C LEU A 90 0.25 -11.71 -12.15
N VAL A 91 1.16 -11.43 -13.08
CA VAL A 91 1.67 -10.08 -13.30
C VAL A 91 1.01 -9.53 -14.53
N ASP A 92 0.24 -8.46 -14.29
CA ASP A 92 -0.14 -7.38 -15.20
C ASP A 92 -0.63 -7.79 -16.59
N GLY A 93 -1.82 -7.34 -16.98
CA GLY A 93 -2.47 -7.67 -18.26
C GLY A 93 -1.70 -7.27 -19.53
N SER A 94 -0.58 -7.92 -19.80
CA SER A 94 0.09 -7.98 -21.08
C SER A 94 0.11 -9.44 -21.50
N ALA A 95 -1.01 -9.86 -22.10
CA ALA A 95 -1.02 -11.01 -22.99
C ALA A 95 0.06 -10.77 -24.04
N THR A 96 1.18 -11.48 -23.94
CA THR A 96 2.13 -11.60 -25.03
C THR A 96 2.24 -13.08 -25.38
N VAL A 97 1.84 -13.34 -26.64
CA VAL A 97 1.76 -14.59 -27.42
C VAL A 97 0.55 -15.48 -27.14
#